data_AF-A0A9D5SNP3-F1
#
_entry.id   AF-A0A9D5SNP3-F1
#
_cell.length_a   1.000
_cell.length_b   1.000
_cell.length_c   1.000
_cell.angle_alpha   90.00
_cell.angle_beta   90.00
_cell.angle_gamma   90.00
#
_symmetry.space_group_name_H-M   'P 1'
#
loop_
_entity.id
_entity.type
_entity.pdbx_description
1 polymer ?
#
loop_
_entity_poly.entity_id
_entity_poly.type
_entity_poly.pdbx_seq_one_letter_code
_entity_poly.pdbx_strand_id
1 'polypeptide(L)'
;MLRQQAFVDAKKMLKGGLHCHTTRSDGKVEPADVIRLHKAHDYDFLAITDHRRYNYENFAPETDITIIPGMEYNNNSMPFEYGARQFHTVCIGPAKEDGNGYDQDEIVPPGNAKDQFGYQEYLEGTSKY
;
A
#
# COMPACT_ATOMS: atom_id res chain seq x y z
N MET A 1 -7.47 -16.71 -26.92
CA MET A 1 -7.82 -15.51 -26.13
C MET A 1 -7.54 -14.30 -27.02
N LEU A 2 -8.53 -13.47 -27.34
CA LEU A 2 -8.35 -12.28 -28.19
C LEU A 2 -7.63 -11.19 -27.39
N ARG A 3 -6.44 -10.79 -27.82
CA ARG A 3 -5.65 -9.73 -27.20
C ARG A 3 -6.29 -8.39 -27.59
N GLN A 4 -6.71 -7.58 -26.62
CA GLN A 4 -7.30 -6.25 -26.89
C GLN A 4 -6.31 -5.37 -27.68
N GLN A 5 -6.84 -4.50 -28.54
CA GLN A 5 -6.05 -3.66 -29.44
C GLN A 5 -4.99 -2.81 -28.72
N ALA A 6 -5.25 -2.43 -27.45
CA ALA A 6 -4.32 -1.71 -26.58
C ALA A 6 -3.00 -2.47 -26.29
N PHE A 7 -2.93 -3.76 -26.63
CA PHE A 7 -1.78 -4.63 -26.36
C PHE A 7 -1.12 -5.20 -27.63
N VAL A 8 -1.55 -4.77 -28.82
CA VAL A 8 -0.88 -5.11 -30.09
C VAL A 8 0.35 -4.20 -30.23
N ASP A 9 1.53 -4.76 -30.51
CA ASP A 9 2.85 -4.09 -30.46
C ASP A 9 3.24 -3.47 -29.10
N ALA A 10 2.52 -3.80 -28.03
CA ALA A 10 2.77 -3.23 -26.71
C ALA A 10 4.02 -3.81 -26.05
N LYS A 11 4.71 -2.94 -25.30
CA LYS A 11 5.82 -3.26 -24.39
C LYS A 11 5.44 -4.41 -23.43
N LYS A 12 6.45 -4.98 -22.76
CA LYS A 12 6.26 -6.01 -21.73
C LYS A 12 5.12 -5.63 -20.78
N MET A 13 4.15 -6.54 -20.59
CA MET A 13 3.14 -6.41 -19.55
C MET A 13 3.81 -6.64 -18.20
N LEU A 14 3.67 -5.69 -17.28
CA LEU A 14 4.24 -5.79 -15.95
C LEU A 14 3.23 -6.44 -14.99
N LYS A 15 3.69 -7.43 -14.23
CA LYS A 15 2.94 -8.05 -13.14
C LYS A 15 3.31 -7.36 -11.84
N GLY A 16 2.33 -6.93 -11.06
CA GLY A 16 2.61 -6.27 -9.79
C GLY A 16 1.60 -6.57 -8.70
N GLY A 17 2.06 -6.42 -7.46
CA GLY A 17 1.25 -6.50 -6.24
C GLY A 17 1.13 -5.11 -5.63
N LEU A 18 -0.10 -4.66 -5.38
CA LEU A 18 -0.34 -3.31 -4.83
C LEU A 18 -0.86 -3.33 -3.39
N HIS A 19 -1.19 -4.50 -2.86
CA HIS A 19 -1.74 -4.65 -1.51
C HIS A 19 -1.22 -5.94 -0.91
N CYS A 20 -0.26 -5.83 0.00
CA CYS A 20 0.23 -6.96 0.78
C CYS A 20 0.68 -6.53 2.18
N HIS A 21 0.56 -7.45 3.12
CA HIS A 21 0.90 -7.24 4.53
C HIS A 21 2.05 -8.15 4.93
N THR A 22 2.88 -7.65 5.82
CA THR A 22 4.03 -8.35 6.40
C THR A 22 3.83 -8.51 7.91
N THR A 23 4.80 -9.12 8.58
CA THR A 23 4.84 -9.19 10.07
C THR A 23 4.88 -7.81 10.75
N ARG A 24 5.06 -6.72 10.00
CA ARG A 24 5.06 -5.34 10.52
C ARG A 24 3.65 -4.76 10.70
N SER A 25 2.62 -5.52 10.33
CA SER A 25 1.23 -5.25 10.71
C SER A 25 0.48 -6.53 11.09
N ASP A 26 -0.26 -7.15 10.18
CA ASP A 26 -1.07 -8.35 10.42
C ASP A 26 -0.77 -9.51 9.45
N GLY A 27 0.25 -9.34 8.60
CA GLY A 27 0.80 -10.41 7.77
C GLY A 27 1.61 -11.42 8.58
N LYS A 28 1.96 -12.53 7.92
CA LYS A 28 2.62 -13.69 8.55
C LYS A 28 4.07 -13.92 8.08
N VAL A 29 4.54 -13.13 7.13
CA VAL A 29 5.83 -13.32 6.46
C VAL A 29 6.62 -12.02 6.57
N GLU A 30 7.92 -12.15 6.85
CA GLU A 30 8.83 -11.00 6.97
C GLU A 30 8.92 -10.22 5.64
N PRO A 31 9.11 -8.89 5.68
CA PRO A 31 9.11 -8.06 4.47
C PRO A 31 10.06 -8.54 3.38
N ALA A 32 11.30 -8.91 3.74
CA ALA A 32 12.29 -9.41 2.80
C ALA A 32 11.83 -10.69 2.11
N ASP A 33 11.18 -11.60 2.85
CA ASP A 33 10.69 -12.87 2.31
C ASP A 33 9.43 -12.67 1.45
N VAL A 34 8.55 -11.73 1.81
CA VAL A 34 7.44 -11.32 0.94
C VAL A 34 7.97 -10.83 -0.41
N ILE A 35 8.99 -9.97 -0.42
CA ILE A 35 9.61 -9.45 -1.64
C ILE A 35 10.22 -10.61 -2.47
N ARG A 36 11.02 -11.49 -1.84
CA ARG A 36 11.60 -12.67 -2.51
C ARG A 36 10.55 -13.59 -3.12
N LEU A 37 9.47 -13.88 -2.38
CA LEU A 37 8.37 -14.71 -2.87
C LEU A 37 7.72 -14.10 -4.11
N HIS A 38 7.40 -12.81 -4.08
CA HIS A 38 6.84 -12.12 -5.25
C HIS A 38 7.80 -12.17 -6.43
N LYS A 39 9.09 -11.91 -6.22
CA LYS A 39 10.10 -12.00 -7.27
C LYS A 39 10.20 -13.41 -7.85
N ALA A 40 10.18 -14.45 -7.02
CA ALA A 40 10.19 -15.85 -7.44
C ALA A 40 8.95 -16.26 -8.24
N HIS A 41 7.87 -15.48 -8.16
CA HIS A 41 6.63 -15.64 -8.92
C HIS A 41 6.49 -14.62 -10.07
N ASP A 42 7.62 -14.11 -10.58
CA ASP A 42 7.72 -13.22 -11.75
C ASP A 42 6.96 -11.89 -11.60
N TYR A 43 6.86 -11.36 -10.37
CA TYR A 43 6.40 -9.99 -10.17
C TYR A 43 7.53 -9.00 -10.55
N ASP A 44 7.14 -7.95 -11.27
CA ASP A 44 7.99 -6.85 -11.69
C ASP A 44 8.02 -5.72 -10.65
N PHE A 45 6.93 -5.55 -9.90
CA PHE A 45 6.84 -4.55 -8.84
C PHE A 45 5.96 -4.99 -7.67
N LEU A 46 6.18 -4.38 -6.50
CA LEU A 46 5.43 -4.65 -5.29
C LEU A 46 5.28 -3.37 -4.44
N ALA A 47 4.11 -3.17 -3.84
CA ALA A 47 3.94 -2.26 -2.71
C ALA A 47 3.72 -3.08 -1.43
N ILE A 48 4.54 -2.85 -0.40
CA ILE A 48 4.25 -3.32 0.96
C ILE A 48 3.36 -2.27 1.60
N THR A 49 2.14 -2.66 1.97
CA THR A 49 1.08 -1.76 2.43
C THR A 49 0.64 -2.12 3.84
N ASP A 50 1.60 -2.29 4.74
CA ASP A 50 1.32 -2.55 6.15
C ASP A 50 0.45 -1.46 6.78
N HIS A 51 -0.37 -1.85 7.77
CA HIS A 51 -1.33 -0.96 8.43
C HIS A 51 -0.66 0.31 8.97
N ARG A 52 -1.00 1.44 8.33
CA ARG A 52 -0.63 2.82 8.64
C ARG A 52 0.88 3.07 8.67
N ARG A 53 1.67 2.18 8.07
CA ARG A 53 3.12 2.26 8.08
C ARG A 53 3.65 2.53 6.68
N TYR A 54 4.19 3.72 6.46
CA TYR A 54 4.70 4.09 5.15
C TYR A 54 6.01 3.36 4.83
N ASN A 55 6.08 2.75 3.65
CA ASN A 55 7.22 1.97 3.21
C ASN A 55 7.65 2.37 1.80
N TYR A 56 8.92 2.72 1.62
CA TYR A 56 9.59 2.84 0.32
C TYR A 56 10.88 2.02 0.21
N GLU A 57 11.26 1.31 1.27
CA GLU A 57 12.48 0.50 1.28
C GLU A 57 12.30 -0.87 0.63
N ASN A 58 13.36 -1.33 -0.05
CA ASN A 58 13.51 -2.71 -0.50
C ASN A 58 14.30 -3.52 0.53
N PHE A 59 13.59 -4.32 1.33
CA PHE A 59 14.21 -5.21 2.34
C PHE A 59 14.90 -6.45 1.74
N ALA A 60 14.83 -6.65 0.43
CA ALA A 60 15.57 -7.69 -0.30
C ALA A 60 16.33 -7.05 -1.47
N PRO A 61 17.36 -6.23 -1.20
CA PRO A 61 18.07 -5.43 -2.21
C PRO A 61 18.83 -6.28 -3.24
N GLU A 62 18.99 -7.59 -2.99
CA GLU A 62 19.50 -8.55 -3.95
C GLU A 62 18.52 -8.87 -5.09
N THR A 63 17.25 -8.48 -4.95
CA THR A 63 16.22 -8.63 -5.98
C THR A 63 16.11 -7.36 -6.83
N ASP A 64 15.78 -7.53 -8.10
CA ASP A 64 15.55 -6.48 -9.10
C ASP A 64 14.08 -6.04 -9.18
N ILE A 65 13.26 -6.39 -8.19
CA ILE A 65 11.85 -5.98 -8.13
C ILE A 65 11.74 -4.52 -7.72
N THR A 66 10.87 -3.76 -8.40
CA THR A 66 10.62 -2.36 -8.05
C THR A 66 9.70 -2.30 -6.85
N ILE A 67 10.14 -1.64 -5.77
CA ILE A 67 9.27 -1.30 -4.65
C ILE A 67 8.54 0.01 -4.95
N ILE A 68 7.22 -0.06 -4.93
CA ILE A 68 6.36 1.11 -5.01
C ILE A 68 6.06 1.59 -3.58
N PRO A 69 6.31 2.87 -3.26
CA PRO A 69 6.03 3.39 -1.93
C PRO A 69 4.55 3.37 -1.56
N GLY A 70 4.24 2.99 -0.33
CA GLY A 70 2.85 3.00 0.14
C GLY A 70 2.62 2.51 1.56
N MET A 71 1.33 2.49 1.94
CA MET A 71 0.79 1.94 3.19
C MET A 71 -0.70 1.62 3.00
N GLU A 72 -1.30 0.87 3.92
CA GLU A 72 -2.77 0.85 4.07
C GLU A 72 -3.19 1.77 5.21
N TYR A 73 -3.88 2.87 4.91
CA TYR A 73 -4.44 3.75 5.93
C TYR A 73 -5.84 3.28 6.36
N ASN A 74 -6.18 3.50 7.62
CA ASN A 74 -7.50 3.18 8.15
C ASN A 74 -7.97 4.18 9.21
N ASN A 75 -9.28 4.32 9.39
CA ASN A 75 -9.87 4.95 10.58
C ASN A 75 -10.01 3.93 11.73
N ASN A 76 -10.31 4.40 12.94
CA ASN A 76 -10.74 3.54 14.03
C ASN A 76 -12.06 2.84 13.68
N SER A 77 -12.26 1.66 14.28
CA SER A 77 -13.54 0.96 14.20
C SER A 77 -14.61 1.78 14.94
N MET A 78 -15.56 2.35 14.21
CA MET A 78 -16.61 3.20 14.76
C MET A 78 -17.91 2.41 14.93
N PRO A 79 -18.69 2.64 16.01
CA PRO A 79 -20.01 2.06 16.14
C PRO A 79 -20.90 2.40 14.93
N PHE A 80 -21.62 1.41 14.43
CA PHE A 80 -22.55 1.54 13.31
C PHE A 80 -23.83 0.75 13.61
N GLU A 81 -24.93 1.08 12.92
CA GLU A 81 -26.28 0.54 13.21
C GLU A 81 -26.32 -0.99 13.32
N TYR A 82 -25.48 -1.69 12.56
CA TYR A 82 -25.37 -3.15 12.55
C TYR A 82 -23.98 -3.66 12.96
N GLY A 83 -23.26 -2.95 13.83
CA GLY A 83 -21.98 -3.40 14.38
C GLY A 83 -20.94 -2.29 14.41
N ALA A 84 -19.84 -2.48 13.69
CA ALA A 84 -18.79 -1.47 13.56
C ALA A 84 -18.42 -1.27 12.10
N ARG A 85 -18.01 -0.04 11.78
CA ARG A 85 -17.56 0.36 10.46
C ARG A 85 -16.12 0.84 10.53
N GLN A 86 -15.31 0.35 9.61
CA GLN A 86 -13.94 0.77 9.42
C GLN A 86 -13.67 0.89 7.92
N PHE A 87 -13.05 1.99 7.52
CA PHE A 87 -12.59 2.22 6.17
C PHE A 87 -11.09 1.95 6.12
N HIS A 88 -10.68 1.25 5.07
CA HIS A 88 -9.30 0.94 4.77
C HIS A 88 -9.00 1.47 3.36
N THR A 89 -7.82 2.00 3.16
CA THR A 89 -7.42 2.60 1.87
C THR A 89 -5.96 2.34 1.61
N VAL A 90 -5.69 1.70 0.49
CA VAL A 90 -4.32 1.57 -0.02
C VAL A 90 -3.87 2.94 -0.54
N CYS A 91 -2.81 3.46 0.07
CA CYS A 91 -2.16 4.71 -0.30
C CYS A 91 -0.87 4.38 -1.03
N ILE A 92 -0.75 4.81 -2.28
CA ILE A 92 0.46 4.69 -3.09
C ILE A 92 0.98 6.09 -3.40
N GLY A 93 2.28 6.32 -3.23
CA GLY A 93 2.87 7.65 -3.40
C GLY A 93 4.34 7.62 -3.81
N PRO A 94 4.96 8.80 -3.95
CA PRO A 94 6.39 8.93 -4.25
C PRO A 94 7.27 8.51 -3.05
N ALA A 95 8.57 8.34 -3.26
CA ALA A 95 9.52 8.25 -2.16
C ALA A 95 9.69 9.63 -1.49
N LYS A 96 10.34 9.67 -0.30
CA LYS A 96 10.51 10.92 0.46
C LYS A 96 11.24 12.00 -0.34
N GLU A 97 12.29 11.62 -1.04
CA GLU A 97 13.08 12.47 -1.94
C GLU A 97 12.28 13.04 -3.12
N ASP A 98 11.21 12.36 -3.51
CA ASP A 98 10.34 12.71 -4.64
C ASP A 98 9.08 13.48 -4.21
N GLY A 99 9.09 14.04 -3.00
CA GLY A 99 8.04 14.93 -2.50
C GLY A 99 6.95 14.26 -1.69
N ASN A 100 7.16 13.02 -1.22
CA ASN A 100 6.27 12.43 -0.24
C ASN A 100 6.41 13.10 1.14
N GLY A 101 5.30 13.19 1.86
CA GLY A 101 5.23 13.81 3.18
C GLY A 101 5.56 12.88 4.36
N TYR A 102 5.88 11.61 4.10
CA TYR A 102 6.09 10.59 5.13
C TYR A 102 7.52 10.04 5.14
N ASP A 103 8.01 9.72 6.34
CA ASP A 103 9.27 9.00 6.56
C ASP A 103 9.11 7.49 6.35
N GLN A 104 10.21 6.81 6.01
CA GLN A 104 10.29 5.35 6.07
C GLN A 104 9.91 4.91 7.48
N ASP A 105 9.00 3.94 7.55
CA ASP A 105 8.49 3.34 8.79
C ASP A 105 7.60 4.27 9.63
N GLU A 106 7.27 5.47 9.14
CA GLU A 106 6.35 6.37 9.82
C GLU A 106 5.00 5.69 10.03
N ILE A 107 4.52 5.70 11.27
CA ILE A 107 3.22 5.15 11.63
C ILE A 107 2.24 6.30 11.80
N VAL A 108 1.28 6.40 10.89
CA VAL A 108 0.26 7.45 10.92
C VAL A 108 -0.87 7.07 11.90
N PRO A 109 -1.34 7.97 12.77
CA PRO A 109 -2.50 7.72 13.62
C PRO A 109 -3.77 7.45 12.81
N PRO A 110 -4.68 6.58 13.29
CA PRO A 110 -5.94 6.34 12.59
C PRO A 110 -6.90 7.52 12.78
N GLY A 111 -7.70 7.81 11.77
CA GLY A 111 -8.76 8.82 11.83
C GLY A 111 -9.98 8.37 12.64
N ASN A 112 -10.91 9.29 12.91
CA ASN A 112 -12.19 8.98 13.56
C ASN A 112 -13.35 9.45 12.68
N ALA A 113 -13.73 8.61 11.71
CA ALA A 113 -14.77 8.92 10.73
C ALA A 113 -15.99 8.01 10.90
N LYS A 114 -17.18 8.61 11.06
CA LYS A 114 -18.46 7.87 11.19
C LYS A 114 -18.99 7.36 9.85
N ASP A 115 -18.62 8.02 8.76
CA ASP A 115 -19.04 7.72 7.40
C ASP A 115 -17.90 8.01 6.41
N GLN A 116 -18.15 7.73 5.14
CA GLN A 116 -17.17 7.89 4.08
C GLN A 116 -16.80 9.36 3.81
N PHE A 117 -17.69 10.31 4.12
CA PHE A 117 -17.44 11.73 3.88
C PHE A 117 -16.45 12.26 4.91
N GLY A 118 -16.67 11.95 6.20
CA GLY A 118 -15.69 12.27 7.23
C GLY A 118 -14.37 11.50 7.09
N TYR A 119 -14.39 10.33 6.42
CA TYR A 119 -13.16 9.58 6.17
C TYR A 119 -12.31 10.22 5.06
N GLN A 120 -12.95 10.81 4.05
CA GLN A 120 -12.29 11.47 2.93
C GLN A 120 -11.34 12.60 3.38
N GLU A 121 -11.69 13.33 4.45
CA GLU A 121 -10.84 14.40 5.02
C GLU A 121 -9.47 13.90 5.51
N TYR A 122 -9.36 12.61 5.85
CA TYR A 122 -8.09 11.97 6.21
C TYR A 122 -7.23 11.58 5.02
N LEU A 123 -7.83 11.45 3.83
CA LEU A 123 -7.11 11.09 2.60
C LEU A 123 -6.61 12.31 1.83
N GLU A 124 -7.28 13.46 1.98
CA GLU A 124 -6.97 14.69 1.23
C GLU A 124 -5.83 15.51 1.85
N GLY A 125 -5.26 15.09 2.98
CA GLY A 125 -4.16 15.79 3.64
C GLY A 125 -4.57 17.13 4.28
N THR A 126 -5.86 17.43 4.34
CA THR A 126 -6.44 18.61 5.03
C THR A 126 -6.48 18.43 6.55
N SER A 127 -6.42 17.19 7.02
CA SER A 127 -6.29 16.82 8.43
C SER A 127 -4.84 16.51 8.80
N LYS A 128 -3.95 17.50 8.70
CA LYS A 128 -2.66 17.39 9.40
C LYS A 128 -2.89 17.62 10.90
N TYR A 129 -3.20 16.52 11.58
CA TYR A 129 -3.33 16.32 13.04
C TYR A 129 -4.53 16.99 13.73
#